data_AF-A0A0K8VTL0-F1
#
_entry.id   AF-A0A0K8VTL0-F1
#
_cell.length_a   1.000
_cell.length_b   1.000
_cell.length_c   1.000
_cell.angle_alpha   90.00
_cell.angle_beta   90.00
_cell.angle_gamma   90.00
#
_symmetry.space_group_name_H-M   'P 1'
#
loop_
_entity.id
_entity.type
_entity.pdbx_description
1 polymer ?
#
loop_
_entity_poly.entity_id
_entity_poly.type
_entity_poly.pdbx_seq_one_letter_code
_entity_poly.pdbx_strand_id
1 'polypeptide(L)'
;MNMNELIYLLFSQCSPADSTNPLCDYKRMNITNGATSSIEVTEPGPGVYHAIILLLLAFVFKLALAVFTFGMKVPAGLFIPSLLMGSIMGRIVGIGVERFAYSYPNIWLFTGECVNGKNLITPGLYAMVGAAATLGGVTRMTVSLVVIMFELTGGVGYIVPLMAAAMASKWVGDALGRQGIYDAHIALNGYPFLDSKEEFAHTTLAADVMQPKRNETLNVITQDSMTVDDVETLLKETEHNGYPVVVSKESQYLVGFVLRRDLNLAIENAKRLIEGITGASIVLFTSASAATQNLGPPPLKLKKILDMAPITVTDQTPMETVVDMFRKLGLRQTLVTHNGRLLGVITKKDVLRHVKQMDNEDPNTVLFN
;
A
#
# COMPACT_ATOMS: atom_id res chain seq x y z
N MET A 1 -17.68 -16.43 23.68
CA MET A 1 -18.01 -16.57 22.26
C MET A 1 -16.82 -16.10 21.45
N ASN A 2 -16.31 -16.96 20.57
CA ASN A 2 -15.17 -16.62 19.73
C ASN A 2 -15.57 -15.59 18.67
N MET A 3 -14.64 -14.77 18.18
CA MET A 3 -14.96 -13.68 17.24
C MET A 3 -15.56 -14.20 15.93
N ASN A 4 -15.11 -15.37 15.48
CA ASN A 4 -15.61 -16.04 14.28
C ASN A 4 -17.07 -16.52 14.45
N GLU A 5 -17.42 -17.05 15.62
CA GLU A 5 -18.80 -17.45 15.94
C GLU A 5 -19.73 -16.25 15.95
N LEU A 6 -19.24 -15.10 16.44
CA LEU A 6 -20.02 -13.86 16.45
C LEU A 6 -20.26 -13.30 15.06
N ILE A 7 -19.26 -13.36 14.17
CA ILE A 7 -19.46 -12.94 12.77
C ILE A 7 -20.47 -13.87 12.09
N TYR A 8 -20.34 -15.18 12.28
CA TYR A 8 -21.29 -16.16 11.73
C TYR A 8 -22.72 -15.89 12.22
N LEU A 9 -22.89 -15.62 13.51
CA LEU A 9 -24.19 -15.31 14.12
C LEU A 9 -24.76 -13.95 13.68
N LEU A 10 -23.91 -12.99 13.29
CA LEU A 10 -24.34 -11.71 12.71
C LEU A 10 -24.70 -11.82 11.23
N PHE A 11 -24.13 -12.78 10.50
CA PHE A 11 -24.42 -13.03 9.08
C PHE A 11 -25.52 -14.08 8.88
N SER A 12 -25.83 -14.88 9.90
CA SER A 12 -26.87 -15.89 9.84
C SER A 12 -28.23 -15.26 9.51
N GLN A 13 -28.96 -15.96 8.64
CA GLN A 13 -30.34 -15.62 8.36
C GLN A 13 -31.20 -15.97 9.57
N CYS A 14 -32.20 -15.14 9.85
CA CYS A 14 -33.20 -15.51 10.83
C CYS A 14 -34.35 -16.21 10.13
N SER A 15 -34.45 -17.52 10.38
CA SER A 15 -35.57 -18.32 9.92
C SER A 15 -36.57 -18.47 11.06
N PRO A 16 -37.90 -18.43 10.81
CA PRO A 16 -38.93 -18.69 11.82
C PRO A 16 -38.86 -20.09 12.47
N ALA A 17 -38.07 -21.00 11.89
CA ALA A 17 -37.79 -22.32 12.42
C ALA A 17 -36.60 -22.37 13.41
N ASP A 18 -35.83 -21.29 13.53
CA ASP A 18 -34.54 -21.31 14.22
C ASP A 18 -34.59 -20.56 15.55
N SER A 19 -35.16 -21.20 16.57
CA SER A 19 -35.25 -20.66 17.95
C SER A 19 -33.90 -20.62 18.69
N THR A 20 -32.79 -20.94 18.02
CA THR A 20 -31.46 -21.02 18.62
C THR A 20 -30.68 -19.71 18.50
N ASN A 21 -31.11 -18.79 17.63
CA ASN A 21 -30.45 -17.49 17.47
C ASN A 21 -31.02 -16.46 18.47
N PRO A 22 -30.26 -16.03 19.49
CA PRO A 22 -30.72 -15.09 20.51
C PRO A 22 -31.01 -13.68 19.97
N LEU A 23 -30.61 -13.42 18.72
CA LEU A 23 -30.87 -12.16 18.01
C LEU A 23 -32.25 -12.09 17.34
N CYS A 24 -32.97 -13.21 17.27
CA CYS A 24 -34.16 -13.35 16.44
C CYS A 24 -35.29 -14.06 17.19
N ASP A 25 -35.91 -13.31 18.09
CA ASP A 25 -37.10 -13.72 18.84
C ASP A 25 -38.37 -13.24 18.11
N TYR A 26 -38.81 -14.03 17.14
CA TYR A 26 -40.05 -13.78 16.41
C TYR A 26 -41.17 -14.67 16.98
N LYS A 27 -42.33 -14.09 17.28
CA LYS A 27 -43.47 -14.90 17.75
C LYS A 27 -43.97 -15.80 16.62
N ARG A 28 -43.98 -17.12 16.85
CA ARG A 28 -44.72 -18.08 16.01
C ARG A 28 -46.21 -17.76 16.10
N MET A 29 -46.84 -17.41 14.98
CA MET A 29 -48.29 -17.58 14.85
C MET A 29 -48.56 -19.09 14.64
N ASN A 30 -49.13 -19.76 15.65
CA ASN A 30 -49.69 -21.09 15.47
C ASN A 30 -50.92 -20.98 14.56
N ILE A 31 -50.78 -21.29 13.27
CA ILE A 31 -51.91 -21.41 12.36
C ILE A 31 -52.60 -22.75 12.65
N THR A 32 -53.47 -22.78 13.65
CA THR A 32 -54.58 -23.74 13.69
C THR A 32 -55.72 -23.13 12.90
N ASN A 33 -55.73 -23.38 11.58
CA ASN A 33 -56.90 -23.52 10.69
C ASN A 33 -56.52 -23.14 9.24
N GLY A 34 -56.46 -24.18 8.41
CA GLY A 34 -56.59 -24.22 6.94
C GLY A 34 -56.78 -22.92 6.14
N ALA A 35 -55.82 -22.01 6.14
CA ALA A 35 -55.76 -20.91 5.18
C ALA A 35 -54.40 -20.93 4.47
N THR A 36 -54.44 -21.36 3.20
CA THR A 36 -53.39 -21.21 2.20
C THR A 36 -53.09 -19.73 1.94
N SER A 37 -52.16 -19.15 2.70
CA SER A 37 -51.35 -18.00 2.27
C SER A 37 -50.15 -17.88 3.21
N SER A 38 -48.98 -18.29 2.71
CA SER A 38 -47.69 -18.17 3.37
C SER A 38 -47.27 -16.70 3.44
N ILE A 39 -47.72 -16.01 4.48
CA ILE A 39 -47.22 -14.69 4.88
C ILE A 39 -46.47 -14.91 6.20
N GLU A 40 -45.17 -15.18 6.13
CA GLU A 40 -44.29 -15.23 7.32
C GLU A 40 -43.90 -13.82 7.77
N VAL A 41 -44.89 -12.94 7.93
CA VAL A 41 -44.69 -11.63 8.56
C VAL A 41 -44.96 -11.80 10.05
N THR A 42 -43.93 -12.25 10.77
CA THR A 42 -44.02 -12.53 12.20
C THR A 42 -43.92 -11.26 13.02
N GLU A 43 -44.71 -11.16 14.09
CA GLU A 43 -44.62 -10.04 15.03
C GLU A 43 -43.28 -10.07 15.77
N PRO A 44 -42.52 -8.96 15.83
CA PRO A 44 -41.29 -8.89 16.58
C PRO A 44 -41.61 -9.06 18.08
N GLY A 45 -41.01 -10.07 18.70
CA GLY A 45 -41.13 -10.31 20.13
C GLY A 45 -40.39 -9.25 20.95
N PRO A 46 -40.62 -9.19 22.28
CA PRO A 46 -39.85 -8.32 23.18
C PRO A 46 -38.34 -8.63 23.16
N GLY A 47 -37.93 -9.85 22.77
CA GLY A 47 -36.52 -10.22 22.61
C GLY A 47 -35.77 -9.43 21.54
N VAL A 48 -36.45 -8.91 20.50
CA VAL A 48 -35.82 -8.09 19.46
C VAL A 48 -35.34 -6.74 20.01
N TYR A 49 -36.12 -6.11 20.89
CA TYR A 49 -35.72 -4.85 21.54
C TYR A 49 -34.51 -5.05 22.46
N HIS A 50 -34.50 -6.16 23.23
CA HIS A 50 -33.35 -6.54 24.03
C HIS A 50 -32.12 -6.81 23.15
N ALA A 51 -32.29 -7.48 22.01
CA ALA A 51 -31.20 -7.74 21.07
C ALA A 51 -30.61 -6.45 20.49
N ILE A 52 -31.42 -5.46 20.10
CA ILE A 52 -30.93 -4.16 19.59
C ILE A 52 -30.11 -3.43 20.66
N ILE A 53 -30.59 -3.38 21.91
CA ILE A 53 -29.87 -2.73 23.01
C ILE A 53 -28.54 -3.44 23.29
N LEU A 54 -28.54 -4.77 23.30
CA LEU A 54 -27.32 -5.58 23.47
C LEU A 54 -26.32 -5.35 22.33
N LEU A 55 -26.79 -5.27 21.08
CA LEU A 55 -25.95 -4.99 19.92
C LEU A 55 -25.36 -3.57 19.97
N LEU A 56 -26.14 -2.58 20.37
CA LEU A 56 -25.66 -1.20 20.52
C LEU A 56 -24.61 -1.11 21.62
N LEU A 57 -24.84 -1.73 22.77
CA LEU A 57 -23.87 -1.83 23.84
C LEU A 57 -22.59 -2.54 23.36
N ALA A 58 -22.72 -3.66 22.66
CA ALA A 58 -21.60 -4.40 22.08
C ALA A 58 -20.80 -3.54 21.08
N PHE A 59 -21.47 -2.74 20.25
CA PHE A 59 -20.82 -1.83 19.31
C PHE A 59 -19.93 -0.81 20.04
N VAL A 60 -20.46 -0.14 21.06
CA VAL A 60 -19.71 0.87 21.83
C VAL A 60 -18.49 0.25 22.53
N PHE A 61 -18.67 -0.88 23.21
CA PHE A 61 -17.56 -1.56 23.88
C PHE A 61 -16.51 -2.08 22.89
N LYS A 62 -16.93 -2.64 21.74
CA LYS A 62 -16.00 -3.13 20.71
C LYS A 62 -15.23 -1.99 20.04
N LEU A 63 -15.87 -0.85 19.81
CA LEU A 63 -15.21 0.35 19.28
C LEU A 63 -14.14 0.86 20.25
N ALA A 64 -14.46 0.98 21.54
CA ALA A 64 -13.49 1.41 22.54
C ALA A 64 -12.29 0.43 22.62
N LEU A 65 -12.55 -0.88 22.71
CA LEU A 65 -11.50 -1.89 22.74
C LEU A 65 -10.65 -1.89 21.46
N ALA A 66 -11.26 -1.70 20.29
CA ALA A 66 -10.53 -1.64 19.02
C ALA A 66 -9.50 -0.49 19.02
N VAL A 67 -9.89 0.71 19.48
CA VAL A 67 -9.00 1.86 19.60
C VAL A 67 -7.84 1.58 20.55
N PHE A 68 -8.11 1.02 21.74
CA PHE A 68 -7.04 0.67 22.68
C PHE A 68 -6.11 -0.41 22.13
N THR A 69 -6.64 -1.46 21.51
CA THR A 69 -5.83 -2.57 20.98
C THR A 69 -4.95 -2.16 19.79
N PHE A 70 -5.41 -1.22 18.97
CA PHE A 70 -4.62 -0.68 17.86
C PHE A 70 -3.42 0.15 18.34
N GLY A 71 -3.54 0.84 19.48
CA GLY A 71 -2.44 1.62 20.06
C GLY A 71 -1.36 0.79 20.77
N MET A 72 -1.56 -0.53 20.95
CA MET A 72 -0.59 -1.38 21.63
C MET A 72 0.51 -1.85 20.67
N LYS A 73 1.75 -1.97 21.19
CA LYS A 73 2.91 -2.53 20.46
C LYS A 73 2.85 -4.06 20.38
N VAL A 74 1.74 -4.61 19.86
CA VAL A 74 1.51 -6.04 19.69
C VAL A 74 1.18 -6.30 18.21
N PRO A 75 1.72 -7.36 17.58
CA PRO A 75 1.32 -7.72 16.23
C PRO A 75 -0.15 -8.14 16.21
N ALA A 76 -1.03 -7.24 15.74
CA ALA A 76 -2.47 -7.45 15.66
C ALA A 76 -3.03 -6.92 14.33
N GLY A 77 -4.16 -7.47 13.89
CA GLY A 77 -4.85 -7.08 12.66
C GLY A 77 -6.07 -6.20 12.94
N LEU A 78 -6.28 -5.17 12.11
CA LEU A 78 -7.44 -4.26 12.18
C LEU A 78 -8.65 -4.73 11.35
N PHE A 79 -8.46 -5.74 10.50
CA PHE A 79 -9.47 -6.19 9.54
C PHE A 79 -10.68 -6.82 10.26
N ILE A 80 -10.47 -7.86 11.08
CA ILE A 80 -11.59 -8.56 11.74
C ILE A 80 -12.37 -7.67 12.72
N PRO A 81 -11.72 -6.83 13.57
CA PRO A 81 -12.44 -5.90 14.43
C PRO A 81 -13.33 -4.90 13.65
N SER A 82 -12.82 -4.36 12.54
CA SER A 82 -13.57 -3.42 11.70
C SER A 82 -14.74 -4.08 10.98
N LEU A 83 -14.55 -5.32 10.53
CA LEU A 83 -15.61 -6.16 9.98
C LEU A 83 -16.74 -6.30 10.98
N LEU A 84 -16.41 -6.71 12.21
CA LEU A 84 -17.38 -6.95 13.28
C LEU A 84 -18.18 -5.69 13.63
N MET A 85 -17.51 -4.54 13.77
CA MET A 85 -18.18 -3.26 14.06
C MET A 85 -19.20 -2.91 12.98
N GLY A 86 -18.82 -3.10 11.70
CA GLY A 86 -19.73 -2.89 10.58
C GLY A 86 -20.86 -3.90 10.51
N SER A 87 -20.61 -5.18 10.82
CA SER A 87 -21.64 -6.22 10.89
C SER A 87 -22.69 -5.93 11.94
N ILE A 88 -22.28 -5.47 13.13
CA ILE A 88 -23.19 -5.10 14.22
C ILE A 88 -24.07 -3.92 13.79
N MET A 89 -23.46 -2.86 13.23
CA MET A 89 -24.22 -1.69 12.76
C MET A 89 -25.18 -2.05 11.62
N GLY A 90 -24.71 -2.81 10.64
CA GLY A 90 -25.54 -3.30 9.54
C GLY A 90 -26.70 -4.17 10.01
N ARG A 91 -26.48 -5.03 11.02
CA ARG A 91 -27.53 -5.86 11.60
C ARG A 91 -28.59 -5.03 12.32
N ILE A 92 -28.18 -4.00 13.07
CA ILE A 92 -29.11 -3.05 13.72
C ILE A 92 -29.99 -2.36 12.67
N VAL A 93 -29.39 -1.88 11.57
CA VAL A 93 -30.12 -1.26 10.46
C VAL A 93 -31.08 -2.26 9.80
N GLY A 94 -30.64 -3.50 9.55
CA GLY A 94 -31.47 -4.55 8.94
C GLY A 94 -32.73 -4.87 9.75
N ILE A 95 -32.59 -5.04 11.08
CA ILE A 95 -33.73 -5.26 11.99
C ILE A 95 -34.64 -4.02 12.03
N GLY A 96 -34.06 -2.82 12.01
CA GLY A 96 -34.81 -1.56 11.96
C GLY A 96 -35.64 -1.41 10.69
N VAL A 97 -35.07 -1.74 9.52
CA VAL A 97 -35.76 -1.69 8.22
C VAL A 97 -36.86 -2.73 8.15
N GLU A 98 -36.63 -3.94 8.66
CA GLU A 98 -37.65 -4.99 8.78
C GLU A 98 -38.84 -4.51 9.63
N ARG A 99 -38.56 -3.87 10.77
CA ARG A 99 -39.60 -3.29 11.62
C ARG A 99 -40.37 -2.17 10.94
N PHE A 100 -39.66 -1.29 10.23
CA PHE A 100 -40.26 -0.18 9.51
C PHE A 100 -41.19 -0.68 8.40
N ALA A 101 -40.76 -1.70 7.65
CA ALA A 101 -41.57 -2.34 6.61
C ALA A 101 -42.83 -3.01 7.18
N TYR A 102 -42.74 -3.64 8.36
CA TYR A 102 -43.91 -4.18 9.07
C TYR A 102 -44.91 -3.08 9.46
N SER A 103 -44.42 -1.96 10.00
CA SER A 103 -45.28 -0.89 10.53
C SER A 103 -45.98 -0.08 9.43
N TYR A 104 -45.38 0.01 8.24
CA TYR A 104 -45.89 0.81 7.13
C TYR A 104 -45.86 0.03 5.80
N PRO A 105 -46.69 -1.02 5.65
CA PRO A 105 -46.67 -1.90 4.47
C PRO A 105 -47.13 -1.21 3.18
N ASN A 106 -47.87 -0.09 3.28
CA ASN A 106 -48.50 0.60 2.15
C ASN A 106 -47.65 1.74 1.54
N ILE A 107 -46.39 1.92 1.95
CA ILE A 107 -45.49 2.93 1.34
C ILE A 107 -45.03 2.42 -0.03
N TRP A 108 -44.96 3.32 -1.03
CA TRP A 108 -44.54 3.03 -2.42
C TRP A 108 -43.28 2.15 -2.54
N LEU A 109 -42.33 2.33 -1.61
CA LEU A 109 -41.08 1.56 -1.52
C LEU A 109 -41.29 0.06 -1.25
N PHE A 110 -42.37 -0.32 -0.55
CA PHE A 110 -42.65 -1.70 -0.13
C PHE A 110 -43.89 -2.32 -0.79
N THR A 111 -44.65 -1.54 -1.57
CA THR A 111 -45.97 -1.95 -2.09
C THR A 111 -45.91 -3.02 -3.20
N GLY A 112 -44.73 -3.32 -3.75
CA GLY A 112 -44.58 -4.25 -4.88
C GLY A 112 -44.00 -5.65 -4.54
N GLU A 113 -43.22 -5.76 -3.45
CA GLU A 113 -42.41 -6.97 -3.21
C GLU A 113 -42.83 -7.77 -1.96
N CYS A 114 -43.58 -7.18 -1.01
CA CYS A 114 -44.12 -7.89 0.17
C CYS A 114 -45.19 -8.95 -0.17
N VAL A 115 -45.71 -8.97 -1.41
CA VAL A 115 -46.91 -9.74 -1.78
C VAL A 115 -46.61 -11.20 -2.13
N ASN A 116 -45.34 -11.56 -2.41
CA ASN A 116 -44.99 -12.85 -3.03
C ASN A 116 -44.39 -13.92 -2.08
N GLY A 117 -44.57 -13.80 -0.77
CA GLY A 117 -44.23 -14.89 0.19
C GLY A 117 -42.75 -15.27 0.26
N LYS A 118 -41.84 -14.42 -0.18
CA LYS A 118 -40.38 -14.55 0.02
C LYS A 118 -39.94 -13.59 1.14
N ASN A 119 -38.97 -13.99 1.96
CA ASN A 119 -38.34 -13.14 2.98
C ASN A 119 -37.75 -11.88 2.32
N LEU A 120 -38.52 -10.78 2.34
CA LEU A 120 -38.19 -9.54 1.63
C LEU A 120 -36.94 -8.87 2.18
N ILE A 121 -36.77 -8.92 3.51
CA ILE A 121 -35.68 -8.25 4.22
C ILE A 121 -34.94 -9.31 5.01
N THR A 122 -33.66 -9.49 4.69
CA THR A 122 -32.77 -10.40 5.42
C THR A 122 -31.76 -9.56 6.21
N PRO A 123 -31.87 -9.45 7.55
CA PRO A 123 -30.95 -8.66 8.36
C PRO A 123 -29.48 -9.07 8.23
N GLY A 124 -29.22 -10.34 7.90
CA GLY A 124 -27.86 -10.83 7.61
C GLY A 124 -27.21 -10.17 6.39
N LEU A 125 -27.99 -9.84 5.35
CA LEU A 125 -27.48 -9.13 4.17
C LEU A 125 -27.06 -7.70 4.52
N TYR A 126 -27.87 -7.00 5.32
CA TYR A 126 -27.53 -5.67 5.83
C TYR A 126 -26.29 -5.69 6.72
N ALA A 127 -26.11 -6.75 7.53
CA ALA A 127 -24.89 -6.96 8.30
C ALA A 127 -23.65 -7.08 7.39
N MET A 128 -23.73 -7.88 6.31
CA MET A 128 -22.64 -8.00 5.34
C MET A 128 -22.32 -6.67 4.64
N VAL A 129 -23.36 -5.91 4.26
CA VAL A 129 -23.19 -4.58 3.65
C VAL A 129 -22.56 -3.58 4.61
N GLY A 130 -23.00 -3.56 5.87
CA GLY A 130 -22.41 -2.71 6.92
C GLY A 130 -20.95 -3.08 7.22
N ALA A 131 -20.63 -4.37 7.19
CA ALA A 131 -19.26 -4.87 7.36
C ALA A 131 -18.34 -4.36 6.24
N ALA A 132 -18.76 -4.51 4.98
CA ALA A 132 -18.01 -4.02 3.81
C ALA A 132 -17.88 -2.50 3.81
N ALA A 133 -18.95 -1.76 4.17
CA ALA A 133 -18.90 -0.30 4.27
C ALA A 133 -17.90 0.17 5.33
N THR A 134 -17.92 -0.40 6.53
CA THR A 134 -17.03 0.00 7.63
C THR A 134 -15.57 -0.33 7.30
N LEU A 135 -15.32 -1.54 6.77
CA LEU A 135 -13.98 -1.93 6.32
C LEU A 135 -13.46 -1.06 5.17
N GLY A 136 -14.30 -0.76 4.19
CA GLY A 136 -13.97 0.13 3.07
C GLY A 136 -13.65 1.54 3.54
N GLY A 137 -14.37 2.04 4.56
CA GLY A 137 -14.12 3.36 5.15
C GLY A 137 -12.81 3.44 5.94
N VAL A 138 -12.50 2.41 6.73
CA VAL A 138 -11.27 2.35 7.55
C VAL A 138 -10.02 2.13 6.69
N THR A 139 -10.08 1.17 5.78
CA THR A 139 -8.92 0.73 4.98
C THR A 139 -8.77 1.48 3.65
N ARG A 140 -9.83 2.11 3.16
CA ARG A 140 -9.91 2.71 1.81
C ARG A 140 -9.64 1.73 0.66
N MET A 141 -9.69 0.42 0.93
CA MET A 141 -9.65 -0.64 -0.07
C MET A 141 -11.07 -0.95 -0.56
N THR A 142 -11.33 -0.77 -1.85
CA THR A 142 -12.68 -0.98 -2.42
C THR A 142 -12.80 -2.28 -3.19
N VAL A 143 -12.01 -2.48 -4.24
CA VAL A 143 -12.18 -3.62 -5.16
C VAL A 143 -11.81 -4.95 -4.48
N SER A 144 -10.62 -5.06 -3.91
CA SER A 144 -10.15 -6.30 -3.26
C SER A 144 -11.05 -6.70 -2.08
N LEU A 145 -11.55 -5.72 -1.32
CA LEU A 145 -12.45 -5.97 -0.20
C LEU A 145 -13.76 -6.60 -0.65
N VAL A 146 -14.38 -6.05 -1.71
CA VAL A 146 -15.65 -6.58 -2.24
C VAL A 146 -15.47 -8.00 -2.75
N VAL A 147 -14.35 -8.29 -3.44
CA VAL A 147 -14.02 -9.65 -3.90
C VAL A 147 -13.87 -10.61 -2.73
N ILE A 148 -13.12 -10.24 -1.68
CA ILE A 148 -12.95 -11.08 -0.48
C ILE A 148 -14.31 -11.36 0.17
N MET A 149 -15.16 -10.34 0.33
CA MET A 149 -16.49 -10.51 0.92
C MET A 149 -17.41 -11.39 0.07
N PHE A 150 -17.35 -11.23 -1.25
CA PHE A 150 -18.07 -12.08 -2.19
C PHE A 150 -17.63 -13.56 -2.09
N GLU A 151 -16.32 -13.82 -2.11
CA GLU A 151 -15.78 -15.18 -1.99
C GLU A 151 -16.17 -15.84 -0.65
N LEU A 152 -16.17 -15.07 0.44
CA LEU A 152 -16.57 -15.56 1.76
C LEU A 152 -18.08 -15.87 1.85
N THR A 153 -18.91 -15.19 1.07
CA THR A 153 -20.38 -15.29 1.15
C THR A 153 -20.99 -16.19 0.08
N GLY A 154 -20.27 -16.45 -1.03
CA GLY A 154 -20.66 -17.37 -2.09
C GLY A 154 -21.84 -16.91 -2.96
N GLY A 155 -22.28 -15.65 -2.83
CA GLY A 155 -23.48 -15.12 -3.49
C GLY A 155 -23.18 -14.00 -4.50
N VAL A 156 -23.13 -14.32 -5.80
CA VAL A 156 -22.83 -13.35 -6.89
C VAL A 156 -23.86 -12.21 -6.96
N GLY A 157 -25.12 -12.48 -6.60
CA GLY A 157 -26.21 -11.50 -6.67
C GLY A 157 -26.05 -10.28 -5.74
N TYR A 158 -25.18 -10.35 -4.74
CA TYR A 158 -25.03 -9.31 -3.71
C TYR A 158 -23.82 -8.39 -3.92
N ILE A 159 -23.07 -8.57 -5.02
CA ILE A 159 -21.84 -7.81 -5.31
C ILE A 159 -22.14 -6.32 -5.53
N VAL A 160 -23.19 -5.99 -6.29
CA VAL A 160 -23.49 -4.60 -6.67
C VAL A 160 -23.81 -3.73 -5.44
N PRO A 161 -24.71 -4.15 -4.51
CA PRO A 161 -24.96 -3.40 -3.28
C PRO A 161 -23.71 -3.27 -2.37
N LEU A 162 -22.90 -4.33 -2.27
CA LEU A 162 -21.66 -4.31 -1.49
C LEU A 162 -20.66 -3.28 -2.04
N MET A 163 -20.49 -3.24 -3.37
CA MET A 163 -19.61 -2.30 -4.04
C MET A 163 -20.10 -0.86 -3.89
N ALA A 164 -21.41 -0.62 -4.05
CA ALA A 164 -22.00 0.70 -3.85
C ALA A 164 -21.79 1.21 -2.42
N ALA A 165 -22.03 0.37 -1.40
CA ALA A 165 -21.84 0.75 -0.01
C ALA A 165 -20.36 1.00 0.35
N ALA A 166 -19.44 0.16 -0.13
CA ALA A 166 -18.01 0.35 0.08
C ALA A 166 -17.49 1.62 -0.62
N MET A 167 -17.95 1.92 -1.83
CA MET A 167 -17.58 3.16 -2.54
C MET A 167 -18.15 4.40 -1.86
N ALA A 168 -19.42 4.37 -1.44
CA ALA A 168 -20.03 5.48 -0.70
C ALA A 168 -19.27 5.75 0.61
N SER A 169 -18.93 4.69 1.36
CA SER A 169 -18.13 4.81 2.58
C SER A 169 -16.72 5.37 2.30
N LYS A 170 -16.07 4.92 1.22
CA LYS A 170 -14.79 5.48 0.79
C LYS A 170 -14.91 6.97 0.50
N TRP A 171 -15.89 7.41 -0.29
CA TRP A 171 -16.06 8.83 -0.64
C TRP A 171 -16.33 9.71 0.58
N VAL A 172 -17.21 9.25 1.48
CA VAL A 172 -17.46 9.94 2.76
C VAL A 172 -16.18 10.01 3.58
N GLY A 173 -15.41 8.92 3.61
CA GLY A 173 -14.11 8.89 4.22
C GLY A 173 -13.14 9.89 3.60
N ASP A 174 -13.04 9.92 2.26
CA ASP A 174 -12.10 10.78 1.51
C ASP A 174 -12.45 12.26 1.72
N ALA A 175 -13.74 12.57 1.89
CA ALA A 175 -14.24 13.90 2.22
C ALA A 175 -13.90 14.32 3.67
N LEU A 176 -13.96 13.40 4.65
CA LEU A 176 -13.65 13.70 6.05
C LEU A 176 -12.14 13.73 6.33
N GLY A 177 -11.34 12.97 5.58
CA GLY A 177 -9.90 12.89 5.78
C GLY A 177 -9.18 12.23 4.59
N ARG A 178 -7.96 12.70 4.34
CA ARG A 178 -7.19 12.36 3.12
C ARG A 178 -6.63 10.93 3.09
N GLN A 179 -6.50 10.25 4.23
CA GLN A 179 -5.74 8.99 4.32
C GLN A 179 -6.53 7.88 5.04
N GLY A 180 -6.34 6.65 4.59
CA GLY A 180 -6.77 5.45 5.31
C GLY A 180 -5.88 5.16 6.51
N ILE A 181 -6.30 4.24 7.38
CA ILE A 181 -5.54 3.94 8.62
C ILE A 181 -4.11 3.46 8.35
N TYR A 182 -3.91 2.69 7.27
CA TYR A 182 -2.59 2.17 6.91
C TYR A 182 -1.68 3.28 6.39
N ASP A 183 -2.19 4.14 5.52
CA ASP A 183 -1.45 5.28 4.97
C ASP A 183 -1.07 6.27 6.08
N ALA A 184 -2.01 6.57 6.99
CA ALA A 184 -1.76 7.40 8.16
C ALA A 184 -0.67 6.82 9.08
N HIS A 185 -0.68 5.50 9.30
CA HIS A 185 0.34 4.85 10.12
C HIS A 185 1.73 4.85 9.45
N ILE A 186 1.79 4.77 8.11
CA ILE A 186 3.04 4.92 7.34
C ILE A 186 3.59 6.34 7.51
N ALA A 187 2.73 7.35 7.39
CA ALA A 187 3.11 8.76 7.55
C ALA A 187 3.58 9.06 8.97
N LEU A 188 2.86 8.59 10.00
CA LEU A 188 3.22 8.80 11.42
C LEU A 188 4.55 8.15 11.81
N ASN A 189 4.93 7.03 11.19
CA ASN A 189 6.23 6.41 11.41
C ASN A 189 7.36 7.02 10.56
N GLY A 190 7.05 7.96 9.67
CA GLY A 190 8.04 8.62 8.83
C GLY A 190 8.71 7.68 7.81
N TYR A 191 8.04 6.60 7.40
CA TYR A 191 8.63 5.66 6.45
C TYR A 191 8.78 6.29 5.05
N PRO A 192 9.86 5.98 4.31
CA PRO A 192 10.11 6.51 2.97
C PRO A 192 9.21 5.82 1.92
N PHE A 193 7.95 6.23 1.88
CA PHE A 193 6.94 5.73 0.94
C PHE A 193 6.58 6.80 -0.10
N LEU A 194 6.52 6.38 -1.36
CA LEU A 194 6.13 7.23 -2.48
C LEU A 194 4.79 6.71 -2.97
N ASP A 195 3.69 7.40 -2.63
CA ASP A 195 2.35 6.96 -3.03
C ASP A 195 2.21 7.05 -4.54
N SER A 196 1.65 6.01 -5.18
CA SER A 196 1.39 5.98 -6.62
C SER A 196 0.10 6.71 -7.00
N LYS A 197 -0.76 7.02 -6.03
CA LYS A 197 -2.06 7.69 -6.25
C LYS A 197 -1.96 9.21 -6.38
N GLU A 198 -0.87 9.80 -5.89
CA GLU A 198 -0.72 11.26 -5.84
C GLU A 198 -0.10 11.80 -7.12
N GLU A 199 -0.80 12.66 -7.85
CA GLU A 199 -0.26 13.36 -9.02
C GLU A 199 0.75 14.42 -8.56
N PHE A 200 1.93 14.42 -9.18
CA PHE A 200 2.95 15.42 -8.89
C PHE A 200 2.66 16.68 -9.73
N ALA A 201 2.03 17.67 -9.12
CA ALA A 201 1.57 18.88 -9.81
C ALA A 201 2.64 19.98 -9.98
N HIS A 202 3.87 19.76 -9.50
CA HIS A 202 4.90 20.81 -9.48
C HIS A 202 5.78 20.83 -10.74
N THR A 203 6.14 22.03 -11.19
CA THR A 203 6.88 22.29 -12.42
C THR A 203 8.41 22.22 -12.27
N THR A 204 8.92 21.57 -11.22
CA THR A 204 10.37 21.47 -10.96
C THR A 204 11.05 20.51 -11.93
N LEU A 205 12.34 20.73 -12.20
CA LEU A 205 13.12 19.93 -13.14
C LEU A 205 14.04 18.95 -12.42
N ALA A 206 14.50 17.91 -13.13
CA ALA A 206 15.49 16.96 -12.63
C ALA A 206 16.77 17.66 -12.14
N ALA A 207 17.19 18.74 -12.81
CA ALA A 207 18.36 19.54 -12.43
C ALA A 207 18.25 20.19 -11.03
N ASP A 208 17.03 20.44 -10.54
CA ASP A 208 16.80 21.09 -9.25
C ASP A 208 16.95 20.12 -8.06
N VAL A 209 16.76 18.82 -8.33
CA VAL A 209 16.70 17.74 -7.31
C VAL A 209 17.97 16.90 -7.27
N MET A 210 18.69 16.80 -8.40
CA MET A 210 19.88 15.96 -8.51
C MET A 210 20.97 16.30 -7.50
N GLN A 211 21.72 15.27 -7.11
CA GLN A 211 22.91 15.36 -6.26
C GLN A 211 24.16 14.98 -7.07
N PRO A 212 25.30 15.67 -6.88
CA PRO A 212 25.50 16.87 -6.08
C PRO A 212 24.79 18.10 -6.67
N LYS A 213 24.60 19.13 -5.85
CA LYS A 213 24.22 20.46 -6.36
C LYS A 213 25.36 21.04 -7.21
N ARG A 214 25.06 22.03 -8.06
CA ARG A 214 26.00 22.65 -9.03
C ARG A 214 27.38 23.08 -8.48
N ASN A 215 27.56 23.19 -7.16
CA ASN A 215 28.81 23.61 -6.52
C ASN A 215 29.58 22.48 -5.81
N GLU A 216 29.07 21.25 -5.84
CA GLU A 216 29.67 20.08 -5.21
C GLU A 216 30.17 19.09 -6.27
N THR A 217 31.26 18.38 -5.99
CA THR A 217 31.85 17.43 -6.93
C THR A 217 31.22 16.06 -6.79
N LEU A 218 30.81 15.46 -7.92
CA LEU A 218 30.28 14.10 -7.93
C LEU A 218 31.43 13.11 -7.81
N ASN A 219 31.30 12.16 -6.89
CA ASN A 219 32.22 11.04 -6.76
C ASN A 219 31.99 10.06 -7.91
N VAL A 220 32.94 9.98 -8.84
CA VAL A 220 32.87 9.16 -10.05
C VAL A 220 34.07 8.23 -10.13
N ILE A 221 33.91 7.10 -10.82
CA ILE A 221 35.00 6.19 -11.13
C ILE A 221 35.35 6.33 -12.61
N THR A 222 36.63 6.34 -12.96
CA THR A 222 37.07 6.39 -14.37
C THR A 222 37.15 5.00 -14.97
N GLN A 223 36.94 4.87 -16.28
CA GLN A 223 36.97 3.58 -16.96
C GLN A 223 38.35 2.88 -16.96
N ASP A 224 39.45 3.63 -16.89
CA ASP A 224 40.82 3.12 -17.12
C ASP A 224 41.97 3.87 -16.42
N SER A 225 41.73 4.91 -15.62
CA SER A 225 42.80 5.70 -14.99
C SER A 225 42.96 5.55 -13.47
N MET A 226 41.99 4.94 -12.77
CA MET A 226 42.07 4.74 -11.31
C MET A 226 42.75 3.42 -10.95
N THR A 227 43.53 3.44 -9.87
CA THR A 227 44.14 2.24 -9.27
C THR A 227 43.19 1.57 -8.28
N VAL A 228 43.50 0.33 -7.89
CA VAL A 228 42.74 -0.40 -6.86
C VAL A 228 42.77 0.37 -5.53
N ASP A 229 43.90 0.94 -5.14
CA ASP A 229 44.02 1.73 -3.91
C ASP A 229 43.17 3.01 -3.95
N ASP A 230 43.08 3.68 -5.10
CA ASP A 230 42.21 4.85 -5.27
C ASP A 230 40.74 4.48 -5.09
N VAL A 231 40.32 3.35 -5.66
CA VAL A 231 38.95 2.84 -5.54
C VAL A 231 38.66 2.41 -4.10
N GLU A 232 39.59 1.72 -3.43
CA GLU A 232 39.43 1.36 -2.01
C GLU A 232 39.39 2.59 -1.09
N THR A 233 40.15 3.63 -1.40
CA THR A 233 40.12 4.90 -0.67
C THR A 233 38.79 5.59 -0.86
N LEU A 234 38.29 5.69 -2.10
CA LEU A 234 36.97 6.22 -2.40
C LEU A 234 35.86 5.47 -1.65
N LEU A 235 35.95 4.14 -1.61
CA LEU A 235 35.02 3.29 -0.88
C LEU A 235 35.10 3.53 0.63
N LYS A 236 36.26 3.82 1.21
CA LYS A 236 36.40 4.13 2.64
C LYS A 236 35.90 5.53 3.00
N GLU A 237 36.13 6.51 2.13
CA GLU A 237 35.75 7.92 2.37
C GLU A 237 34.26 8.18 2.18
N THR A 238 33.58 7.39 1.36
CA THR A 238 32.19 7.64 0.98
C THR A 238 31.28 6.48 1.38
N GLU A 239 30.03 6.79 1.73
CA GLU A 239 29.01 5.80 2.13
C GLU A 239 28.01 5.49 1.01
N HIS A 240 28.31 5.86 -0.24
CA HIS A 240 27.40 5.66 -1.37
C HIS A 240 27.30 4.19 -1.78
N ASN A 241 26.09 3.73 -2.12
CA ASN A 241 25.82 2.34 -2.51
C ASN A 241 26.23 1.98 -3.95
N GLY A 242 26.68 2.96 -4.73
CA GLY A 242 27.20 2.74 -6.07
C GLY A 242 27.74 4.03 -6.66
N TYR A 243 28.46 3.88 -7.76
CA TYR A 243 29.21 4.96 -8.41
C TYR A 243 28.99 4.90 -9.92
N PRO A 244 28.79 6.04 -10.57
CA PRO A 244 28.81 6.12 -12.02
C PRO A 244 30.25 6.01 -12.53
N VAL A 245 30.41 5.33 -13.66
CA VAL A 245 31.67 5.17 -14.37
C VAL A 245 31.70 6.12 -15.56
N VAL A 246 32.74 6.95 -15.64
CA VAL A 246 32.94 7.94 -16.70
C VAL A 246 34.21 7.67 -17.50
N VAL A 247 34.32 8.27 -18.69
CA VAL A 247 35.51 8.14 -19.54
C VAL A 247 36.75 8.69 -18.84
N SER A 248 36.72 9.93 -18.36
CA SER A 248 37.81 10.51 -17.57
C SER A 248 37.29 11.62 -16.64
N LYS A 249 38.14 12.12 -15.74
CA LYS A 249 37.79 13.26 -14.86
C LYS A 249 37.60 14.57 -15.65
N GLU A 250 38.34 14.73 -16.74
CA GLU A 250 38.21 15.88 -17.66
C GLU A 250 36.99 15.75 -18.58
N SER A 251 36.71 14.51 -18.99
CA SER A 251 35.66 14.16 -19.94
C SER A 251 34.64 13.25 -19.26
N GLN A 252 33.72 13.88 -18.52
CA GLN A 252 32.70 13.20 -17.70
C GLN A 252 31.57 12.59 -18.54
N TYR A 253 31.87 11.97 -19.68
CA TYR A 253 30.89 11.18 -20.42
C TYR A 253 30.60 9.89 -19.68
N LEU A 254 29.30 9.59 -19.53
CA LEU A 254 28.84 8.41 -18.83
C LEU A 254 29.14 7.14 -19.65
N VAL A 255 29.79 6.18 -19.02
CA VAL A 255 30.05 4.84 -19.59
C VAL A 255 29.11 3.81 -18.98
N GLY A 256 28.84 3.91 -17.68
CA GLY A 256 27.95 2.97 -17.00
C GLY A 256 27.82 3.25 -15.50
N PHE A 257 27.31 2.27 -14.77
CA PHE A 257 27.12 2.35 -13.32
C PHE A 257 27.59 1.07 -12.62
N VAL A 258 28.20 1.18 -11.45
CA VAL A 258 28.66 0.03 -10.67
C VAL A 258 28.22 0.14 -9.20
N LEU A 259 27.79 -0.97 -8.61
CA LEU A 259 27.38 -1.03 -7.21
C LEU A 259 28.59 -1.22 -6.29
N ARG A 260 28.55 -0.59 -5.11
CA ARG A 260 29.58 -0.69 -4.07
C ARG A 260 29.85 -2.14 -3.65
N ARG A 261 28.78 -2.92 -3.45
CA ARG A 261 28.89 -4.34 -3.06
C ARG A 261 29.68 -5.15 -4.09
N ASP A 262 29.44 -4.88 -5.38
CA ASP A 262 30.01 -5.65 -6.47
C ASP A 262 31.48 -5.26 -6.68
N LEU A 263 31.83 -3.98 -6.44
CA LEU A 263 33.22 -3.53 -6.36
C LEU A 263 33.99 -4.23 -5.22
N ASN A 264 33.45 -4.20 -3.99
CA ASN A 264 34.11 -4.82 -2.84
C ASN A 264 34.35 -6.32 -3.08
N LEU A 265 33.33 -7.05 -3.52
CA LEU A 265 33.45 -8.47 -3.83
C LEU A 265 34.43 -8.73 -4.97
N ALA A 266 34.44 -7.90 -6.02
CA ALA A 266 35.34 -8.09 -7.14
C ALA A 266 36.81 -7.82 -6.76
N ILE A 267 37.08 -6.79 -5.96
CA ILE A 267 38.43 -6.45 -5.49
C ILE A 267 38.95 -7.52 -4.51
N GLU A 268 38.12 -7.96 -3.55
CA GLU A 268 38.50 -9.01 -2.60
C GLU A 268 38.80 -10.33 -3.31
N ASN A 269 37.93 -10.74 -4.25
CA ASN A 269 38.14 -11.95 -5.04
C ASN A 269 39.38 -11.83 -5.93
N ALA A 270 39.63 -10.66 -6.52
CA ALA A 270 40.80 -10.42 -7.35
C ALA A 270 42.11 -10.56 -6.57
N LYS A 271 42.17 -9.98 -5.36
CA LYS A 271 43.33 -10.08 -4.46
C LYS A 271 43.61 -11.53 -4.02
N ARG A 272 42.57 -12.38 -3.94
CA ARG A 272 42.69 -13.80 -3.54
C ARG A 272 43.02 -14.75 -4.68
N LEU A 273 42.47 -14.51 -5.87
CA LEU A 273 42.51 -15.45 -7.00
C LEU A 273 43.62 -15.17 -8.00
N ILE A 274 44.07 -13.92 -8.11
CA ILE A 274 45.02 -13.49 -9.14
C ILE A 274 46.32 -13.09 -8.48
N GLU A 275 47.35 -13.91 -8.66
CA GLU A 275 48.70 -13.60 -8.20
C GLU A 275 49.24 -12.36 -8.92
N GLY A 276 49.73 -11.38 -8.15
CA GLY A 276 50.35 -10.16 -8.68
C GLY A 276 49.45 -8.92 -8.71
N ILE A 277 48.17 -9.00 -8.38
CA ILE A 277 47.34 -7.80 -8.19
C ILE A 277 47.78 -7.09 -6.91
N THR A 278 48.27 -5.85 -7.07
CA THR A 278 48.65 -4.98 -5.96
C THR A 278 47.75 -3.75 -5.94
N GLY A 279 47.86 -2.93 -4.90
CA GLY A 279 47.12 -1.67 -4.79
C GLY A 279 47.33 -0.72 -5.97
N ALA A 280 48.52 -0.77 -6.59
CA ALA A 280 48.88 0.01 -7.77
C ALA A 280 48.33 -0.56 -9.10
N SER A 281 47.65 -1.71 -9.09
CA SER A 281 46.98 -2.24 -10.28
C SER A 281 45.89 -1.30 -10.77
N ILE A 282 45.87 -1.03 -12.07
CA ILE A 282 44.84 -0.19 -12.71
C ILE A 282 43.54 -0.97 -12.86
N VAL A 283 42.40 -0.32 -12.60
CA VAL A 283 41.06 -0.88 -12.77
C VAL A 283 40.54 -0.55 -14.16
N LEU A 284 40.09 -1.57 -14.90
CA LEU A 284 39.59 -1.46 -16.28
C LEU A 284 38.14 -1.94 -16.38
N PHE A 285 37.23 -1.04 -16.73
CA PHE A 285 35.80 -1.37 -16.92
C PHE A 285 35.41 -1.62 -18.38
N THR A 286 36.11 -1.00 -19.32
CA THR A 286 35.88 -1.21 -20.75
C THR A 286 37.03 -1.98 -21.40
N SER A 287 36.76 -2.56 -22.56
CA SER A 287 37.77 -3.20 -23.39
C SER A 287 38.51 -2.15 -24.23
N ALA A 288 39.04 -1.10 -23.58
CA ALA A 288 39.90 -0.14 -24.27
C ALA A 288 41.29 -0.78 -24.46
N SER A 289 41.77 -0.66 -25.70
CA SER A 289 42.96 -1.31 -26.22
C SER A 289 44.23 -0.92 -25.46
N ALA A 290 44.86 -1.92 -24.83
CA ALA A 290 46.28 -2.26 -24.98
C ALA A 290 47.30 -1.10 -25.16
N ALA A 291 47.23 -0.03 -24.35
CA ALA A 291 48.23 1.03 -24.35
C ALA A 291 49.03 1.14 -23.03
N THR A 292 48.72 0.35 -22.00
CA THR A 292 49.62 0.17 -20.85
C THR A 292 50.59 -0.97 -21.16
N GLN A 293 51.66 -0.60 -21.86
CA GLN A 293 52.85 -1.42 -22.04
C GLN A 293 53.42 -1.84 -20.68
N ASN A 294 53.34 -3.14 -20.37
CA ASN A 294 54.35 -4.02 -19.76
C ASN A 294 55.28 -3.57 -18.60
N LEU A 295 55.06 -2.45 -17.89
CA LEU A 295 55.93 -2.00 -16.78
C LEU A 295 55.25 -1.96 -15.40
N GLY A 296 54.00 -2.43 -15.27
CA GLY A 296 53.24 -2.37 -14.03
C GLY A 296 52.59 -3.70 -13.62
N PRO A 297 52.00 -3.76 -12.41
CA PRO A 297 51.24 -4.92 -11.96
C PRO A 297 50.04 -5.19 -12.89
N PRO A 298 49.58 -6.45 -13.02
CA PRO A 298 48.48 -6.83 -13.90
C PRO A 298 47.22 -5.99 -13.63
N PRO A 299 46.53 -5.50 -14.67
CA PRO A 299 45.35 -4.67 -14.49
C PRO A 299 44.12 -5.52 -14.12
N LEU A 300 43.26 -4.95 -13.27
CA LEU A 300 42.04 -5.58 -12.79
C LEU A 300 40.87 -5.28 -13.73
N LYS A 301 40.40 -6.29 -14.45
CA LYS A 301 39.28 -6.15 -15.41
C LYS A 301 37.93 -6.33 -14.71
N LEU A 302 37.17 -5.25 -14.57
CA LEU A 302 35.86 -5.20 -13.90
C LEU A 302 34.67 -5.02 -14.86
N LYS A 303 34.85 -5.28 -16.15
CA LYS A 303 33.77 -5.17 -17.17
C LYS A 303 32.50 -5.94 -16.81
N LYS A 304 32.60 -7.08 -16.11
CA LYS A 304 31.46 -7.96 -15.79
C LYS A 304 30.49 -7.37 -14.75
N ILE A 305 30.96 -6.47 -13.90
CA ILE A 305 30.15 -5.85 -12.84
C ILE A 305 29.60 -4.47 -13.26
N LEU A 306 30.00 -3.98 -14.43
CA LEU A 306 29.55 -2.70 -14.96
C LEU A 306 28.18 -2.86 -15.62
N ASP A 307 27.20 -2.10 -15.14
CA ASP A 307 25.96 -1.87 -15.87
C ASP A 307 26.21 -0.83 -16.97
N MET A 308 26.15 -1.27 -18.23
CA MET A 308 26.38 -0.43 -19.41
C MET A 308 25.14 0.37 -19.83
N ALA A 309 23.97 0.07 -19.27
CA ALA A 309 22.70 0.69 -19.64
C ALA A 309 21.93 1.19 -18.40
N PRO A 310 22.55 2.01 -17.53
CA PRO A 310 21.83 2.59 -16.41
C PRO A 310 20.74 3.53 -16.93
N ILE A 311 19.63 3.63 -16.19
CA ILE A 311 18.53 4.53 -16.54
C ILE A 311 18.99 5.97 -16.35
N THR A 312 18.91 6.73 -17.44
CA THR A 312 19.33 8.12 -17.52
C THR A 312 18.15 9.04 -17.84
N VAL A 313 18.20 10.25 -17.31
CA VAL A 313 17.28 11.34 -17.61
C VAL A 313 18.07 12.58 -18.00
N THR A 314 17.45 13.50 -18.73
CA THR A 314 18.07 14.79 -19.04
C THR A 314 17.86 15.78 -17.90
N ASP A 315 18.72 16.78 -17.79
CA ASP A 315 18.60 17.87 -16.83
C ASP A 315 17.28 18.65 -16.94
N GLN A 316 16.72 18.72 -18.16
CA GLN A 316 15.45 19.39 -18.47
C GLN A 316 14.21 18.48 -18.29
N THR A 317 14.37 17.24 -17.83
CA THR A 317 13.22 16.34 -17.63
C THR A 317 12.35 16.86 -16.47
N PRO A 318 11.02 17.00 -16.65
CA PRO A 318 10.11 17.38 -15.58
C PRO A 318 10.13 16.34 -14.45
N MET A 319 10.04 16.81 -13.20
CA MET A 319 10.05 15.93 -12.03
C MET A 319 8.85 14.98 -11.99
N GLU A 320 7.71 15.35 -12.56
CA GLU A 320 6.57 14.43 -12.72
C GLU A 320 6.97 13.13 -13.41
N THR A 321 7.70 13.23 -14.53
CA THR A 321 8.19 12.06 -15.28
C THR A 321 9.22 11.28 -14.47
N VAL A 322 10.11 11.96 -13.74
CA VAL A 322 11.11 11.30 -12.88
C VAL A 322 10.41 10.53 -11.76
N VAL A 323 9.47 11.16 -11.05
CA VAL A 323 8.67 10.53 -9.99
C VAL A 323 7.93 9.30 -10.53
N ASP A 324 7.33 9.41 -11.70
CA ASP A 324 6.65 8.30 -12.36
C ASP A 324 7.59 7.15 -12.71
N MET A 325 8.81 7.43 -13.16
CA MET A 325 9.84 6.39 -13.36
C MET A 325 10.15 5.67 -12.04
N PHE A 326 10.34 6.40 -10.93
CA PHE A 326 10.58 5.79 -9.62
C PHE A 326 9.40 4.94 -9.14
N ARG A 327 8.15 5.40 -9.36
CA ARG A 327 6.92 4.68 -8.97
C ARG A 327 6.67 3.44 -9.81
N LYS A 328 6.73 3.57 -11.15
CA LYS A 328 6.29 2.53 -12.09
C LYS A 328 7.38 1.50 -12.38
N LEU A 329 8.65 1.92 -12.46
CA LEU A 329 9.78 1.02 -12.72
C LEU A 329 10.46 0.53 -11.43
N GLY A 330 10.12 1.12 -10.27
CA GLY A 330 10.71 0.73 -8.98
C GLY A 330 12.21 1.06 -8.88
N LEU A 331 12.62 2.18 -9.47
CA LEU A 331 14.03 2.56 -9.54
C LEU A 331 14.61 2.87 -8.16
N ARG A 332 15.88 2.52 -7.96
CA ARG A 332 16.64 2.94 -6.76
C ARG A 332 17.28 4.31 -6.95
N GLN A 333 17.72 4.57 -8.18
CA GLN A 333 18.38 5.80 -8.59
C GLN A 333 18.27 5.97 -10.11
N THR A 334 18.45 7.19 -10.59
CA THR A 334 18.58 7.56 -12.00
C THR A 334 19.75 8.52 -12.17
N LEU A 335 20.41 8.46 -13.32
CA LEU A 335 21.54 9.33 -13.64
C LEU A 335 21.06 10.53 -14.46
N VAL A 336 21.47 11.74 -14.09
CA VAL A 336 21.14 12.96 -14.82
C VAL A 336 22.29 13.30 -15.75
N THR A 337 21.98 13.44 -17.03
CA THR A 337 22.97 13.72 -18.07
C THR A 337 22.57 14.90 -18.93
N HIS A 338 23.56 15.60 -19.48
CA HIS A 338 23.36 16.64 -20.47
C HIS A 338 24.31 16.40 -21.64
N ASN A 339 23.77 16.12 -22.82
CA ASN A 339 24.53 15.73 -24.02
C ASN A 339 25.53 14.58 -23.76
N GLY A 340 25.11 13.57 -22.98
CA GLY A 340 25.94 12.41 -22.61
C GLY A 340 26.95 12.66 -21.49
N ARG A 341 27.12 13.90 -21.03
CA ARG A 341 27.93 14.22 -19.85
C ARG A 341 27.11 14.01 -18.58
N LEU A 342 27.70 13.33 -17.61
CA LEU A 342 27.10 13.10 -16.31
C LEU A 342 27.11 14.39 -15.48
N LEU A 343 25.95 14.78 -14.97
CA LEU A 343 25.81 15.95 -14.09
C LEU A 343 25.57 15.55 -12.63
N GLY A 344 24.76 14.51 -12.42
CA GLY A 344 24.35 14.11 -11.09
C GLY A 344 23.59 12.80 -11.07
N VAL A 345 23.15 12.44 -9.88
CA VAL A 345 22.37 11.25 -9.58
C VAL A 345 21.15 11.70 -8.78
N ILE A 346 19.99 11.16 -9.12
CA ILE A 346 18.77 11.29 -8.31
C ILE A 346 18.53 9.94 -7.66
N THR A 347 18.38 9.91 -6.35
CA THR A 347 17.98 8.70 -5.61
C THR A 347 16.53 8.80 -5.17
N LYS A 348 15.94 7.65 -4.78
CA LYS A 348 14.59 7.65 -4.18
C LYS A 348 14.49 8.56 -2.96
N LYS A 349 15.59 8.72 -2.20
CA LYS A 349 15.62 9.61 -1.02
C LYS A 349 15.48 11.07 -1.41
N ASP A 350 16.17 11.48 -2.47
CA ASP A 350 16.13 12.86 -2.97
C ASP A 350 14.74 13.22 -3.49
N VAL A 351 14.11 12.29 -4.23
CA VAL A 351 12.73 12.45 -4.69
C VAL A 351 11.77 12.64 -3.51
N LEU A 352 11.83 11.77 -2.50
CA LEU A 352 10.95 11.86 -1.33
C LEU A 352 11.17 13.16 -0.54
N ARG A 353 12.43 13.58 -0.39
CA ARG A 353 12.77 14.83 0.27
C ARG A 353 12.20 16.03 -0.49
N HIS A 354 12.31 16.03 -1.81
CA HIS A 354 11.81 17.10 -2.67
C HIS A 354 10.28 17.18 -2.64
N VAL A 355 9.57 16.05 -2.69
CA VAL A 355 8.11 16.01 -2.57
C VAL A 355 7.67 16.66 -1.25
N LYS A 356 8.26 16.25 -0.12
CA LYS A 356 7.93 16.85 1.18
C LYS A 356 8.23 18.35 1.27
N GLN A 357 9.35 18.79 0.69
CA GLN A 357 9.68 20.22 0.64
C GLN A 357 8.63 21.02 -0.14
N MET A 358 8.07 20.45 -1.21
CA MET A 358 7.01 21.10 -1.98
C MET A 358 5.68 21.12 -1.23
N ASP A 359 5.41 20.10 -0.41
CA ASP A 359 4.22 20.04 0.46
C ASP A 359 4.34 20.90 1.73
N ASN A 360 5.43 21.69 1.87
CA ASN A 360 5.78 22.46 3.08
C ASN A 360 5.92 21.60 4.35
N GLU A 361 6.26 20.32 4.20
CA GLU A 361 6.57 19.41 5.31
C GLU A 361 8.08 19.35 5.57
N ASP A 362 8.46 19.07 6.82
CA ASP A 362 9.87 18.97 7.20
C ASP A 362 10.57 17.81 6.47
N PRO A 363 11.59 18.07 5.62
CA PRO A 363 12.27 17.04 4.82
C PRO A 363 13.01 15.99 5.65
N ASN A 364 13.33 16.32 6.91
CA ASN A 364 14.09 15.46 7.82
C ASN A 364 13.21 14.48 8.59
N THR A 365 11.89 14.55 8.44
CA THR A 365 10.94 13.62 9.07
C THR A 365 10.95 12.23 8.44
N VAL A 366 11.56 12.06 7.26
CA VAL A 366 11.70 10.75 6.62
C VAL A 366 12.88 10.00 7.25
N LEU A 367 12.58 8.91 7.94
CA LEU A 367 13.59 8.04 8.51
C LEU A 367 14.16 7.13 7.42
N PHE A 368 15.38 7.42 7.01
CA PHE A 368 16.14 6.59 6.09
C PHE A 368 17.13 5.71 6.87
N ASN A 369 16.63 4.63 7.47
CA ASN A 369 17.52 3.62 8.05
C ASN A 369 18.22 2.78 6.97
#